data_AF-A0A4S4BWI5-F1
#
_entry.id   AF-A0A4S4BWI5-F1
#
_cell.length_a   1.000
_cell.length_b   1.000
_cell.length_c   1.000
_cell.angle_alpha   90.00
_cell.angle_beta   90.00
_cell.angle_gamma   90.00
#
_symmetry.space_group_name_H-M   'P 1'
#
loop_
_entity.id
_entity.type
_entity.pdbx_description
1 polymer ?
#
loop_
_entity_poly.entity_id
_entity_poly.type
_entity_poly.pdbx_seq_one_letter_code
_entity_poly.pdbx_strand_id
1 'polypeptide(L)'
;MREVAIDLQKDWLDTVREIYRGSGMPFAPDTPAEEVALTYFLNAAGNEEDARRMRSENEQWLQELETRIRDNLESVIIPDIRVRTGYQGEQFRFRWVYQDGEHIVEELSNYRISLNP
;
A
#
# COMPACT_ATOMS: atom_id res chain seq x y z
N MET A 1 -9.17 -23.48 -1.20
CA MET A 1 -8.28 -22.50 -1.85
C MET A 1 -8.62 -21.17 -1.22
N ARG A 2 -7.65 -20.42 -0.69
CA ARG A 2 -7.90 -19.14 -0.02
C ARG A 2 -7.95 -18.02 -1.04
N GLU A 3 -8.79 -17.04 -0.79
CA GLU A 3 -8.89 -15.84 -1.63
C GLU A 3 -8.08 -14.72 -0.97
N VAL A 4 -7.07 -14.22 -1.69
CA VAL A 4 -6.15 -13.21 -1.18
C VAL A 4 -6.14 -12.04 -2.14
N ALA A 5 -6.63 -10.90 -1.68
CA ALA A 5 -6.58 -9.63 -2.39
C ALA A 5 -5.52 -8.73 -1.76
N ILE A 6 -4.55 -8.28 -2.57
CA ILE A 6 -3.52 -7.33 -2.20
C ILE A 6 -3.04 -6.64 -3.49
N ASP A 7 -2.99 -5.32 -3.45
CA ASP A 7 -2.48 -4.46 -4.53
C ASP A 7 -1.96 -3.15 -3.89
N LEU A 8 -0.77 -3.25 -3.29
CA LEU A 8 -0.23 -2.16 -2.47
C LEU A 8 0.10 -0.91 -3.30
N GLN A 9 0.48 -1.10 -4.58
CA GLN A 9 0.73 -0.01 -5.51
C GLN A 9 -0.54 0.78 -5.78
N LYS A 10 -1.66 0.10 -6.06
CA LYS A 10 -2.95 0.76 -6.25
C LYS A 10 -3.40 1.48 -4.99
N ASP A 11 -3.26 0.85 -3.82
CA ASP A 11 -3.66 1.46 -2.54
C ASP A 11 -2.89 2.75 -2.23
N TRP A 12 -1.58 2.74 -2.51
CA TRP A 12 -0.73 3.92 -2.39
C TRP A 12 -1.16 5.02 -3.36
N LEU A 13 -1.40 4.68 -4.63
CA LEU A 13 -1.87 5.64 -5.64
C LEU A 13 -3.23 6.25 -5.29
N ASP A 14 -4.16 5.43 -4.79
CA ASP A 14 -5.46 5.91 -4.33
C ASP A 14 -5.28 6.90 -3.18
N THR A 15 -4.39 6.62 -2.23
CA THR A 15 -4.07 7.54 -1.13
C THR A 15 -3.49 8.85 -1.63
N VAL A 16 -2.54 8.80 -2.57
CA VAL A 16 -1.98 10.02 -3.21
C VAL A 16 -3.08 10.85 -3.86
N ARG A 17 -4.01 10.21 -4.59
CA ARG A 17 -5.15 10.92 -5.20
C ARG A 17 -6.05 11.58 -4.16
N GLU A 18 -6.32 10.92 -3.04
CA GLU A 18 -7.10 11.49 -1.95
C GLU A 18 -6.41 12.70 -1.31
N ILE A 19 -5.08 12.64 -1.10
CA ILE A 19 -4.29 13.77 -0.58
C ILE A 19 -4.45 15.00 -1.49
N TYR A 20 -4.31 14.81 -2.80
CA TYR A 20 -4.45 15.88 -3.79
C TYR A 20 -5.88 16.40 -3.92
N ARG A 21 -6.88 15.51 -3.78
CA ARG A 21 -8.29 15.94 -3.70
C ARG A 21 -8.53 16.80 -2.46
N GLY A 22 -8.00 16.40 -1.31
CA GLY A 22 -8.10 17.14 -0.05
C GLY A 22 -7.37 18.48 -0.07
N SER A 23 -6.29 18.61 -0.85
CA SER A 23 -5.54 19.86 -1.02
C SER A 23 -6.15 20.85 -2.01
N GLY A 24 -7.27 20.49 -2.66
CA GLY A 24 -7.94 21.32 -3.66
C GLY A 24 -7.35 21.23 -5.07
N MET A 25 -6.45 20.28 -5.32
CA MET A 25 -5.81 20.04 -6.62
C MET A 25 -6.02 18.59 -7.09
N PRO A 26 -7.26 18.11 -7.26
CA PRO A 26 -7.52 16.72 -7.61
C PRO A 26 -6.95 16.38 -9.00
N PHE A 27 -6.35 15.19 -9.11
CA PHE A 27 -6.04 14.61 -10.41
C PHE A 27 -7.31 14.31 -11.20
N ALA A 28 -7.21 14.31 -12.53
CA ALA A 28 -8.29 13.82 -13.37
C ALA A 28 -8.52 12.31 -13.13
N PRO A 29 -9.77 11.82 -13.29
CA PRO A 29 -10.09 10.42 -13.02
C PRO A 29 -9.28 9.42 -13.84
N ASP A 30 -8.86 9.81 -15.05
CA ASP A 30 -8.13 9.03 -16.04
C ASP A 30 -6.63 9.32 -16.06
N THR A 31 -6.11 10.17 -15.15
CA THR A 31 -4.67 10.45 -15.06
C THR A 31 -3.90 9.13 -14.89
N PRO A 32 -2.84 8.87 -15.68
CA PRO A 32 -2.04 7.66 -15.53
C PRO A 32 -1.41 7.53 -14.14
N ALA A 33 -1.34 6.29 -13.64
CA ALA A 33 -0.69 5.97 -12.36
C ALA A 33 0.74 6.53 -12.28
N GLU A 34 1.49 6.41 -13.36
CA GLU A 34 2.85 6.92 -13.48
C GLU A 34 2.95 8.43 -13.26
N GLU A 35 1.97 9.18 -13.76
CA GLU A 35 1.93 10.63 -13.65
C GLU A 35 1.56 11.04 -12.22
N VAL A 36 0.55 10.39 -11.63
CA VAL A 36 0.19 10.59 -10.21
C VAL A 36 1.38 10.37 -9.29
N ALA A 37 2.10 9.27 -9.48
CA ALA A 37 3.27 8.93 -8.68
C ALA A 37 4.40 9.95 -8.88
N LEU A 38 4.69 10.33 -10.12
CA LEU A 38 5.73 11.31 -10.42
C LEU A 38 5.39 12.69 -9.83
N THR A 39 4.15 13.17 -9.96
CA THR A 39 3.71 14.46 -9.39
C THR A 39 3.85 14.46 -7.88
N TYR A 40 3.50 13.36 -7.19
CA TYR A 40 3.74 13.22 -5.76
C TYR A 40 5.20 13.42 -5.38
N PHE A 41 6.13 12.74 -6.06
CA PHE A 41 7.56 12.87 -5.77
C PHE A 41 8.16 14.19 -6.23
N LEU A 42 7.66 14.82 -7.29
CA LEU A 42 8.10 16.16 -7.71
C LEU A 42 7.87 17.22 -6.64
N ASN A 43 6.80 17.11 -5.85
CA ASN A 43 6.55 18.02 -4.74
C ASN A 43 7.51 17.81 -3.57
N ALA A 44 8.13 16.64 -3.46
CA ALA A 44 9.09 16.29 -2.40
C ALA A 44 10.56 16.39 -2.85
N ALA A 45 10.83 16.25 -4.15
CA ALA A 45 12.17 16.20 -4.73
C ALA A 45 12.65 17.58 -5.21
N GLY A 46 13.97 17.77 -5.22
CA GLY A 46 14.58 19.02 -5.69
C GLY A 46 14.65 19.14 -7.22
N ASN A 47 14.48 18.04 -7.95
CA ASN A 47 14.50 17.99 -9.42
C ASN A 47 13.75 16.75 -9.94
N GLU A 48 13.53 16.70 -11.26
CA GLU A 48 12.79 15.62 -11.91
C GLU A 48 13.50 14.27 -11.90
N GLU A 49 14.83 14.25 -12.00
CA GLU A 49 15.62 13.01 -12.01
C GLU A 49 15.50 12.29 -10.66
N ASP A 50 15.62 13.03 -9.56
CA ASP A 50 15.39 12.53 -8.20
C ASP A 50 13.94 12.05 -8.02
N ALA A 51 12.95 12.80 -8.53
CA ALA A 51 11.55 12.37 -8.45
C ALA A 51 11.30 11.04 -9.17
N ARG A 52 11.91 10.85 -10.35
CA ARG A 52 11.83 9.58 -11.11
C ARG A 52 12.52 8.44 -10.39
N ARG A 53 13.66 8.69 -9.77
CA ARG A 53 14.37 7.71 -8.95
C ARG A 53 13.54 7.29 -7.73
N MET A 54 13.04 8.25 -6.96
CA MET A 54 12.17 7.99 -5.80
C MET A 54 10.91 7.21 -6.19
N ARG A 55 10.31 7.54 -7.35
CA ARG A 55 9.17 6.78 -7.90
C ARG A 55 9.53 5.31 -8.11
N SER A 56 10.65 5.04 -8.77
CA SER A 56 11.12 3.68 -9.06
C SER A 56 11.46 2.92 -7.79
N GLU A 57 12.14 3.56 -6.83
CA GLU A 57 12.49 2.98 -5.53
C GLU A 57 11.22 2.62 -4.73
N ASN A 58 10.21 3.49 -4.72
CA ASN A 58 8.93 3.26 -4.04
C ASN A 58 8.14 2.10 -4.68
N GLU A 59 8.05 2.05 -6.01
CA GLU A 59 7.39 0.97 -6.73
C GLU A 59 8.05 -0.39 -6.43
N GLN A 60 9.38 -0.44 -6.48
CA GLN A 60 10.13 -1.65 -6.13
C GLN A 60 9.88 -2.06 -4.67
N TRP A 61 9.91 -1.11 -3.73
CA TRP A 61 9.66 -1.40 -2.32
C TRP A 61 8.25 -1.96 -2.07
N LEU A 62 7.21 -1.37 -2.68
CA LEU A 62 5.83 -1.85 -2.58
C LEU A 62 5.69 -3.28 -3.14
N GLN A 63 6.35 -3.56 -4.28
CA GLN A 63 6.35 -4.90 -4.88
C GLN A 63 7.06 -5.93 -4.00
N GLU A 64 8.22 -5.58 -3.44
CA GLU A 64 8.95 -6.46 -2.52
C GLU A 64 8.12 -6.75 -1.25
N LEU A 65 7.43 -5.74 -0.72
CA LEU A 65 6.58 -5.87 0.44
C LEU A 65 5.37 -6.77 0.18
N GLU A 66 4.70 -6.59 -0.96
CA GLU A 66 3.62 -7.47 -1.40
C GLU A 66 4.10 -8.92 -1.53
N THR A 67 5.26 -9.12 -2.14
CA THR A 67 5.87 -10.45 -2.29
C THR A 67 6.14 -11.09 -0.93
N ARG A 68 6.73 -10.35 0.01
CA ARG A 68 6.98 -10.84 1.38
C ARG A 68 5.69 -11.25 2.09
N ILE A 69 4.60 -10.50 1.93
CA ILE A 69 3.30 -10.85 2.52
C ILE A 69 2.80 -12.16 1.93
N ARG A 70 2.84 -12.30 0.60
CA ARG A 70 2.40 -13.52 -0.08
C ARG A 70 3.24 -14.74 0.34
N ASP A 71 4.56 -14.59 0.39
CA ASP A 71 5.49 -15.67 0.74
C ASP A 71 5.34 -16.14 2.20
N ASN A 72 5.00 -15.22 3.11
CA ASN A 72 4.84 -15.51 4.54
C ASN A 72 3.36 -15.68 4.96
N LEU A 73 2.44 -15.67 3.99
CA LEU A 73 1.01 -15.62 4.29
C LEU A 73 0.56 -16.82 5.11
N GLU A 74 0.91 -18.02 4.63
CA GLU A 74 0.48 -19.29 5.20
C GLU A 74 1.25 -19.67 6.47
N SER A 75 2.54 -19.34 6.50
CA SER A 75 3.46 -19.78 7.54
C SER A 75 3.45 -18.86 8.77
N VAL A 76 3.22 -17.57 8.58
CA VAL A 76 3.36 -16.56 9.65
C VAL A 76 2.10 -15.72 9.80
N ILE A 77 1.62 -15.11 8.71
CA ILE A 77 0.61 -14.05 8.81
C ILE A 77 -0.78 -14.60 9.18
N ILE A 78 -1.28 -15.62 8.49
CA ILE A 78 -2.58 -16.23 8.80
C ILE A 78 -2.60 -16.81 10.22
N PRO A 79 -1.60 -17.60 10.67
CA PRO A 79 -1.53 -18.04 12.05
C PRO A 79 -1.61 -16.87 13.05
N ASP A 80 -0.87 -15.79 12.82
CA ASP A 80 -0.88 -14.63 13.71
C ASP A 80 -2.25 -13.91 13.70
N ILE A 81 -2.87 -13.73 12.53
CA ILE A 81 -4.23 -13.20 12.40
C ILE A 81 -5.21 -14.04 13.24
N ARG A 82 -5.19 -15.37 13.07
CA ARG A 82 -6.10 -16.28 13.78
C ARG A 82 -5.91 -16.18 15.29
N VAL A 83 -4.66 -16.13 15.76
CA VAL A 83 -4.32 -16.04 17.18
C VAL A 83 -4.76 -14.70 17.78
N ARG A 84 -4.49 -13.59 17.08
CA ARG A 84 -4.69 -12.24 17.64
C ARG A 84 -6.11 -11.71 17.48
N THR A 85 -6.83 -12.13 16.45
CA THR A 85 -8.17 -11.60 16.11
C THR A 85 -9.28 -12.63 16.27
N GLY A 86 -8.95 -13.93 16.33
CA GLY A 86 -9.91 -15.02 16.32
C GLY A 86 -10.55 -15.28 14.95
N TYR A 87 -10.21 -14.51 13.91
CA TYR A 87 -10.79 -14.64 12.56
C TYR A 87 -10.58 -16.06 11.99
N GLN A 88 -11.66 -16.71 11.53
CA GLN A 88 -11.63 -18.08 10.96
C GLN A 88 -11.97 -18.14 9.47
N GLY A 89 -12.10 -16.98 8.81
CA GLY A 89 -12.42 -16.93 7.38
C GLY A 89 -11.25 -17.37 6.50
N GLU A 90 -11.57 -17.60 5.23
CA GLU A 90 -10.61 -18.03 4.20
C GLU A 90 -10.38 -16.94 3.13
N GLN A 91 -10.91 -15.74 3.39
CA GLN A 91 -10.73 -14.54 2.58
C GLN A 91 -9.82 -13.58 3.35
N PHE A 92 -8.85 -12.99 2.66
CA PHE A 92 -7.94 -12.02 3.23
C PHE A 92 -7.80 -10.85 2.25
N ARG A 93 -7.94 -9.63 2.76
CA ARG A 93 -7.76 -8.42 1.97
C ARG A 93 -6.80 -7.49 2.67
N PHE A 94 -5.59 -7.43 2.15
CA PHE A 94 -4.55 -6.55 2.65
C PHE A 94 -4.61 -5.24 1.89
N ARG A 95 -4.56 -4.15 2.66
CA ARG A 95 -4.60 -2.79 2.14
C ARG A 95 -3.50 -1.94 2.74
N TRP A 96 -2.76 -1.23 1.91
CA TRP A 96 -1.86 -0.18 2.39
C TRP A 96 -2.66 1.05 2.81
N VAL A 97 -2.37 1.61 3.99
CA VAL A 97 -3.03 2.82 4.50
C VAL A 97 -2.02 3.76 5.16
N TYR A 98 -2.31 5.06 5.08
CA TYR A 98 -1.58 6.12 5.77
C TYR A 98 -2.44 6.69 6.92
N GLN A 99 -2.20 6.23 8.15
CA GLN A 99 -2.91 6.66 9.36
C GLN A 99 -1.93 6.67 10.54
N ASP A 100 -1.42 7.85 10.90
CA ASP A 100 -0.35 8.00 11.92
C ASP A 100 0.94 7.23 11.59
N GLY A 101 1.17 6.98 10.30
CA GLY A 101 2.27 6.15 9.79
C GLY A 101 1.79 5.26 8.64
N GLU A 102 2.74 4.52 8.05
CA GLU A 102 2.44 3.54 7.01
C GLU A 102 2.10 2.18 7.64
N HIS A 103 0.96 1.65 7.25
CA HIS A 103 0.46 0.38 7.75
C HIS A 103 -0.10 -0.47 6.62
N ILE A 104 -0.07 -1.79 6.83
CA ILE A 104 -0.90 -2.73 6.08
C ILE A 104 -1.97 -3.25 7.01
N VAL A 105 -3.22 -3.11 6.61
CA VAL A 105 -4.36 -3.61 7.36
C VAL A 105 -4.97 -4.76 6.58
N GLU A 106 -5.31 -5.84 7.29
CA GLU A 106 -6.19 -6.87 6.76
C GLU A 106 -7.64 -6.50 7.14
N GLU A 107 -8.46 -6.17 6.14
CA GLU A 107 -9.76 -5.52 6.33
C GLU A 107 -10.81 -6.42 7.00
N LEU A 108 -10.72 -7.74 6.87
CA LEU A 108 -11.75 -8.67 7.36
C LEU A 108 -11.54 -9.09 8.84
N SER A 109 -10.31 -9.06 9.31
CA SER A 109 -9.91 -9.39 10.69
C SER A 109 -9.52 -8.15 11.50
N ASN A 110 -9.38 -6.98 10.87
CA ASN A 110 -8.79 -5.77 11.44
C ASN A 110 -7.35 -5.94 11.94
N TYR A 111 -6.65 -6.95 11.44
CA TYR A 111 -5.25 -7.18 11.74
C TYR A 111 -4.38 -6.09 11.12
N ARG A 112 -3.29 -5.71 11.81
CA ARG A 112 -2.39 -4.63 11.36
C ARG A 112 -0.94 -5.10 11.37
N ILE A 113 -0.25 -4.84 10.26
CA ILE A 113 1.19 -4.96 10.10
C ILE A 113 1.75 -3.54 10.08
N SER A 114 2.58 -3.19 11.07
CA SER A 114 3.31 -1.93 11.08
C SER A 114 4.52 -2.03 10.14
N LEU A 115 4.75 -1.00 9.33
CA LEU A 115 5.88 -0.94 8.40
C LEU A 115 7.07 -0.15 8.94
N ASN A 116 6.97 0.40 10.15
CA ASN A 116 8.07 1.06 10.85
C ASN A 116 9.02 0.03 11.52
N PRO A 117 10.34 0.33 11.60
CA PRO A 117 11.30 -0.44 12.38
C PRO A 117 11.05 -0.37 13.90
#